data_AF-A0A522VN74-F1
#
_entry.id   AF-A0A522VN74-F1
#
_cell.length_a   1.000
_cell.length_b   1.000
_cell.length_c   1.000
_cell.angle_alpha   90.00
_cell.angle_beta   90.00
_cell.angle_gamma   90.00
#
_symmetry.space_group_name_H-M   'P 1'
#
loop_
_entity.id
_entity.type
_entity.pdbx_description
1 polymer ?
#
loop_
_entity_poly.entity_id
_entity_poly.type
_entity_poly.pdbx_seq_one_letter_code
_entity_poly.pdbx_strand_id
1 'polypeptide(L)'
;IKQEYFKAAEDDIEVNMISPTGYPMRMLKGSPAIGAGIRPNCEAYGYLLDGSGNCAYITAYNREVAAHPDAKKVVVMDKTCLCTHMRNFDCWTCGHYTYRLKDTSTRLPDGSYRLLTAEHVFRDYQFSVDGKVALPE
;
A
#
# COMPACT_ATOMS: atom_id res chain seq x y z
N ILE A 1 -2.39 -7.38 -7.53
CA ILE A 1 -2.73 -6.29 -6.59
C ILE A 1 -4.23 -6.00 -6.49
N LYS A 2 -4.96 -5.64 -7.56
CA LYS A 2 -6.38 -5.22 -7.46
C LYS A 2 -7.27 -6.22 -6.69
N GLN A 3 -7.07 -7.52 -6.93
CA GLN A 3 -7.78 -8.59 -6.23
C GLN A 3 -7.50 -8.62 -4.72
N GLU A 4 -6.32 -8.20 -4.27
CA GLU A 4 -5.97 -8.17 -2.84
C GLU A 4 -6.81 -7.13 -2.09
N TYR A 5 -7.10 -5.99 -2.72
CA TYR A 5 -8.04 -5.00 -2.17
C TYR A 5 -9.47 -5.53 -2.07
N PHE A 6 -9.94 -6.31 -3.05
CA PHE A 6 -11.26 -6.95 -2.96
C PHE A 6 -11.30 -8.02 -1.85
N LYS A 7 -10.24 -8.80 -1.69
CA LYS A 7 -10.20 -9.88 -0.70
C LYS A 7 -10.12 -9.38 0.74
N ALA A 8 -9.47 -8.23 0.97
CA ALA A 8 -9.19 -7.67 2.29
C ALA A 8 -10.38 -7.70 3.25
N ALA A 9 -10.18 -8.23 4.45
CA ALA A 9 -11.05 -8.06 5.60
C ALA A 9 -10.76 -6.73 6.33
N GLU A 10 -11.63 -6.33 7.25
CA GLU A 10 -11.41 -5.12 8.06
C GLU A 10 -10.10 -5.22 8.85
N ASP A 11 -9.83 -6.40 9.42
CA ASP A 11 -8.60 -6.69 10.16
C ASP A 11 -7.33 -6.72 9.29
N ASP A 12 -7.44 -6.76 7.96
CA ASP A 12 -6.29 -6.71 7.07
C ASP A 12 -5.79 -5.27 6.83
N ILE A 13 -6.53 -4.27 7.31
CA ILE A 13 -6.24 -2.85 7.11
C ILE A 13 -5.65 -2.27 8.39
N GLU A 14 -4.51 -1.62 8.29
CA GLU A 14 -3.86 -0.95 9.41
C GLU A 14 -3.44 0.47 9.07
N VAL A 15 -3.22 1.27 10.12
CA VAL A 15 -2.51 2.55 10.03
C VAL A 15 -1.14 2.34 10.66
N ASN A 16 -0.07 2.50 9.87
CA ASN A 16 1.29 2.32 10.35
C ASN A 16 2.16 3.58 10.10
N MET A 17 3.36 3.57 10.68
CA MET A 17 4.31 4.70 10.67
C MET A 17 5.55 4.42 9.83
N ILE A 18 5.47 3.50 8.85
CA ILE A 18 6.63 3.09 8.05
C ILE A 18 7.06 4.14 7.01
N SER A 19 6.24 5.18 6.79
CA SER A 19 6.58 6.25 5.87
C SER A 19 7.86 6.97 6.34
N PRO A 20 8.82 7.23 5.45
CA PRO A 20 9.98 8.07 5.78
C PRO A 20 9.62 9.55 5.97
N THR A 21 8.41 9.97 5.60
CA THR A 21 7.94 11.36 5.74
C THR A 21 7.44 11.71 7.14
N GLY A 22 7.25 10.70 8.00
CA GLY A 22 6.64 10.87 9.33
C GLY A 22 5.11 10.87 9.33
N TYR A 23 4.45 10.91 8.16
CA TYR A 23 3.00 10.79 8.08
C TYR A 23 2.52 9.33 8.20
N PRO A 24 1.47 9.05 8.99
CA PRO A 24 0.88 7.72 9.05
C PRO A 24 0.27 7.33 7.70
N MET A 25 0.38 6.05 7.34
CA MET A 25 -0.22 5.51 6.13
C MET A 25 -1.22 4.42 6.49
N ARG A 26 -2.44 4.52 5.92
CA ARG A 26 -3.40 3.42 5.96
C ARG A 26 -3.16 2.49 4.78
N MET A 27 -2.94 1.22 5.04
CA MET A 27 -2.57 0.24 4.03
C MET A 27 -2.96 -1.19 4.41
N LEU A 28 -2.88 -2.10 3.44
CA LEU A 28 -3.01 -3.52 3.70
C LEU A 28 -1.77 -4.04 4.45
N LYS A 29 -1.97 -4.84 5.50
CA LYS A 29 -0.90 -5.50 6.27
C LYS A 29 0.04 -6.35 5.41
N GLY A 30 -0.49 -6.92 4.31
CA GLY A 30 0.26 -7.71 3.35
C GLY A 30 1.01 -6.91 2.28
N SER A 31 1.10 -5.58 2.39
CA SER A 31 1.79 -4.75 1.39
C SER A 31 3.29 -5.11 1.29
N PRO A 32 3.82 -5.33 0.08
CA PRO A 32 5.24 -5.65 -0.13
C PRO A 32 6.23 -4.60 0.36
N ALA A 33 5.77 -3.35 0.60
CA ALA A 33 6.58 -2.29 1.19
C ALA A 33 6.91 -2.50 2.68
N ILE A 34 6.14 -3.32 3.41
CA ILE A 34 6.36 -3.59 4.83
C ILE A 34 7.48 -4.62 4.98
N GLY A 35 8.49 -4.33 5.81
CA GLY A 35 9.63 -5.23 6.02
C GLY A 35 10.59 -5.31 4.84
N ALA A 36 10.44 -4.45 3.83
CA ALA A 36 11.29 -4.47 2.66
C ALA A 36 12.71 -3.95 2.99
N GLY A 37 13.72 -4.79 2.77
CA GLY A 37 15.13 -4.41 2.81
C GLY A 37 15.71 -4.08 1.44
N ILE A 38 15.08 -3.16 0.71
CA ILE A 38 15.65 -2.68 -0.56
C ILE A 38 16.73 -1.66 -0.28
N ARG A 39 17.83 -1.70 -1.05
CA ARG A 39 18.87 -0.68 -0.94
C ARG A 39 18.26 0.71 -1.21
N PRO A 40 18.53 1.73 -0.39
CA PRO A 40 17.98 3.07 -0.59
C PRO A 40 18.32 3.63 -1.97
N ASN A 41 17.30 4.12 -2.71
CA ASN A 41 17.44 4.70 -4.05
C ASN A 41 17.26 6.22 -4.04
N CYS A 42 17.61 6.88 -2.93
CA CYS A 42 17.42 8.32 -2.78
C CYS A 42 18.26 9.13 -3.78
N GLU A 43 19.43 8.64 -4.20
CA GLU A 43 20.23 9.27 -5.27
C GLU A 43 19.54 9.21 -6.64
N ALA A 44 18.86 8.10 -6.94
CA ALA A 44 18.19 7.91 -8.23
C ALA A 44 16.83 8.63 -8.30
N TYR A 45 16.10 8.71 -7.18
CA TYR A 45 14.73 9.20 -7.17
C TYR A 45 14.50 10.48 -6.37
N GLY A 46 15.24 10.73 -5.28
CA GLY A 46 15.27 11.99 -4.54
C GLY A 46 13.95 12.56 -3.99
N TYR A 47 12.79 11.92 -4.21
CA TYR A 47 11.48 12.58 -4.04
C TYR A 47 11.08 12.94 -2.60
N LEU A 48 11.69 12.32 -1.58
CA LEU A 48 11.27 12.43 -0.18
C LEU A 48 12.42 12.80 0.77
N LEU A 49 13.36 13.61 0.28
CA LEU A 49 14.43 14.14 1.13
C LEU A 49 13.89 15.27 2.02
N ASP A 50 14.35 15.32 3.26
CA ASP A 50 14.08 16.42 4.19
C ASP A 50 14.90 17.67 3.83
N GLY A 51 14.72 18.76 4.61
CA GLY A 51 15.42 20.03 4.40
C GLY A 51 16.95 19.94 4.55
N SER A 52 17.49 18.84 5.06
CA SER A 52 18.93 18.55 5.14
C SER A 52 19.42 17.64 4.01
N GLY A 53 18.53 17.24 3.09
CA GLY A 53 18.86 16.30 2.02
C GLY A 53 18.90 14.84 2.49
N ASN A 54 18.32 14.51 3.65
CA ASN A 54 18.35 13.16 4.23
C ASN A 54 16.98 12.47 4.13
N CYS A 55 16.95 11.15 4.31
CA CYS A 55 15.73 10.34 4.35
C CYS A 55 15.78 9.38 5.55
N ALA A 56 14.68 9.32 6.32
CA ALA A 56 14.59 8.45 7.50
C ALA A 56 14.80 6.96 7.18
N TYR A 57 14.45 6.52 5.96
CA TYR A 57 14.72 5.14 5.54
C TYR A 57 16.22 4.85 5.36
N ILE A 58 17.03 5.81 4.91
CA ILE A 58 18.49 5.61 4.79
C ILE A 58 19.07 5.28 6.16
N THR A 59 18.65 6.04 7.17
CA THR A 59 19.10 5.87 8.55
C THR A 59 18.69 4.48 9.08
N ALA A 60 17.42 4.11 8.90
CA ALA A 60 16.91 2.81 9.32
C ALA A 60 17.59 1.63 8.59
N TYR A 61 17.79 1.74 7.28
CA TYR A 61 18.47 0.72 6.49
C TYR A 61 19.92 0.50 6.94
N ASN A 62 20.68 1.58 7.14
CA ASN A 62 22.06 1.48 7.60
C ASN A 62 22.17 0.90 9.02
N ARG A 63 21.20 1.20 9.89
CA ARG A 63 21.08 0.57 11.22
C ARG A 63 20.96 -0.94 11.09
N GLU A 64 20.07 -1.44 10.22
CA GLU A 64 19.89 -2.89 10.03
C GLU A 64 21.11 -3.54 9.36
N VAL A 65 21.77 -2.88 8.42
CA VAL A 65 23.01 -3.38 7.80
C VAL A 65 24.13 -3.51 8.83
N ALA A 66 24.28 -2.53 9.72
CA ALA A 66 25.27 -2.58 10.79
C ALA A 66 24.98 -3.68 11.83
N ALA A 67 23.71 -3.92 12.13
CA ALA A 67 23.28 -4.99 13.04
C ALA A 67 23.39 -6.39 12.42
N HIS A 68 23.36 -6.49 11.09
CA HIS A 68 23.34 -7.76 10.35
C HIS A 68 24.39 -7.79 9.23
N PRO A 69 25.70 -7.76 9.54
CA PRO A 69 26.77 -7.58 8.55
C PRO A 69 26.88 -8.72 7.53
N ASP A 70 26.51 -9.95 7.91
CA ASP A 70 26.58 -11.12 7.04
C ASP A 70 25.28 -11.38 6.25
N ALA A 71 24.23 -10.57 6.49
CA ALA A 71 22.94 -10.76 5.84
C ALA A 71 23.00 -10.29 4.38
N LYS A 72 22.68 -11.19 3.44
CA LYS A 72 22.52 -10.84 2.02
C LYS A 72 21.40 -9.83 1.77
N LYS A 73 20.38 -9.82 2.63
CA LYS A 73 19.24 -8.90 2.62
C LYS A 73 18.79 -8.65 4.04
N VAL A 74 18.72 -7.38 4.42
CA VAL A 74 18.19 -6.95 5.73
C VAL A 74 16.67 -6.84 5.70
N VAL A 75 16.03 -6.70 6.86
CA VAL A 75 14.59 -6.45 6.98
C VAL A 75 14.41 -5.18 7.78
N VAL A 76 13.73 -4.18 7.21
CA VAL A 76 13.46 -2.91 7.90
C VAL A 76 11.96 -2.83 8.16
N MET A 77 11.55 -3.05 9.42
CA MET A 77 10.12 -3.12 9.78
C MET A 77 9.50 -1.75 10.06
N ASP A 78 10.29 -0.81 10.58
CA ASP A 78 9.82 0.49 11.07
C ASP A 78 9.84 1.60 10.02
N LYS A 79 10.49 1.37 8.88
CA LYS A 79 10.59 2.31 7.75
C LYS A 79 10.64 1.56 6.41
N THR A 80 10.18 2.22 5.35
CA THR A 80 10.23 1.68 3.99
C THR A 80 10.82 2.66 2.98
N CYS A 81 11.41 2.16 1.89
CA CYS A 81 11.86 2.98 0.76
C CYS A 81 10.67 3.45 -0.07
N LEU A 82 9.90 4.41 0.46
CA LEU A 82 8.59 4.77 -0.09
C LEU A 82 8.64 5.19 -1.56
N CYS A 83 9.68 5.93 -1.98
CA CYS A 83 9.87 6.31 -3.39
C CYS A 83 9.91 5.10 -4.33
N THR A 84 10.66 4.05 -3.96
CA THR A 84 10.79 2.85 -4.78
C THR A 84 9.49 2.04 -4.77
N HIS A 85 8.87 1.85 -3.61
CA HIS A 85 7.64 1.06 -3.52
C HIS A 85 6.44 1.75 -4.16
N MET A 86 6.35 3.08 -4.13
CA MET A 86 5.34 3.81 -4.90
C MET A 86 5.56 3.64 -6.40
N ARG A 87 6.80 3.79 -6.88
CA ARG A 87 7.14 3.58 -8.30
C ARG A 87 6.77 2.18 -8.79
N ASN A 88 6.98 1.16 -7.95
CA ASN A 88 6.76 -0.23 -8.31
C ASN A 88 5.33 -0.73 -8.03
N PHE A 89 4.45 0.13 -7.49
CA PHE A 89 3.10 -0.26 -7.04
C PHE A 89 3.10 -1.32 -5.91
N ASP A 90 4.12 -1.30 -5.07
CA ASP A 90 4.32 -2.20 -3.92
C ASP A 90 3.85 -1.59 -2.60
N CYS A 91 3.52 -0.30 -2.58
CA CYS A 91 2.93 0.39 -1.44
C CYS A 91 1.40 0.39 -1.56
N TRP A 92 0.74 -0.51 -0.84
CA TRP A 92 -0.69 -0.79 -1.01
C TRP A 92 -1.55 0.03 -0.06
N THR A 93 -1.47 1.35 -0.16
CA THR A 93 -2.29 2.27 0.63
C THR A 93 -3.77 2.13 0.27
N CYS A 94 -4.66 2.32 1.25
CA CYS A 94 -6.09 2.17 1.07
C CYS A 94 -6.94 2.99 2.05
N GLY A 95 -8.24 3.08 1.77
CA GLY A 95 -9.23 3.67 2.67
C GLY A 95 -9.66 2.70 3.76
N HIS A 96 -10.31 3.18 4.82
CA HIS A 96 -10.81 2.31 5.89
C HIS A 96 -11.84 1.31 5.36
N TYR A 97 -12.76 1.74 4.50
CA TYR A 97 -13.82 0.90 3.94
C TYR A 97 -13.38 0.00 2.78
N THR A 98 -12.08 -0.15 2.53
CA THR A 98 -11.61 -1.07 1.48
C THR A 98 -12.08 -2.50 1.69
N TYR A 99 -12.31 -2.93 2.94
CA TYR A 99 -12.89 -4.24 3.21
C TYR A 99 -14.32 -4.41 2.68
N ARG A 100 -15.03 -3.33 2.36
CA ARG A 100 -16.38 -3.37 1.75
C ARG A 100 -16.35 -3.34 0.22
N LEU A 101 -15.16 -3.23 -0.39
CA LEU A 101 -15.03 -3.14 -1.85
C LEU A 101 -15.60 -4.37 -2.57
N LYS A 102 -15.56 -5.55 -1.91
CA LYS A 102 -16.16 -6.78 -2.42
C LYS A 102 -17.68 -6.72 -2.55
N ASP A 103 -18.33 -5.89 -1.74
CA ASP A 103 -19.79 -5.74 -1.74
C ASP A 103 -20.28 -4.93 -2.95
N THR A 104 -19.37 -4.20 -3.63
CA THR A 104 -19.68 -3.41 -4.83
C THR A 104 -19.40 -4.15 -6.14
N SER A 105 -19.10 -5.44 -6.07
CA SER A 105 -18.79 -6.25 -7.24
C SER A 105 -19.33 -7.68 -7.07
N THR A 106 -19.22 -8.47 -8.12
CA THR A 106 -19.62 -9.88 -8.14
C THR A 106 -18.40 -10.79 -8.18
N ARG A 107 -18.50 -11.94 -7.49
CA ARG A 107 -17.49 -12.99 -7.53
C ARG A 107 -17.67 -13.84 -8.78
N LEU A 108 -16.60 -14.02 -9.55
CA LEU A 108 -16.54 -14.81 -10.76
C LEU A 108 -16.38 -16.32 -10.44
N PRO A 109 -16.66 -17.22 -11.39
CA PRO A 109 -16.54 -18.67 -11.19
C PRO A 109 -15.12 -19.13 -10.79
N ASP A 110 -14.08 -18.39 -11.18
CA ASP A 110 -12.68 -18.65 -10.80
C ASP A 110 -12.35 -18.18 -9.36
N GLY A 111 -13.32 -17.60 -8.67
CA GLY A 111 -13.19 -17.09 -7.31
C GLY A 111 -12.66 -15.66 -7.20
N SER A 112 -12.28 -15.02 -8.31
CA SER A 112 -11.87 -13.61 -8.35
C SER A 112 -13.07 -12.66 -8.31
N TYR A 113 -12.85 -11.38 -8.04
CA TYR A 113 -13.88 -10.35 -8.12
C TYR A 113 -13.82 -9.63 -9.47
N ARG A 114 -14.99 -9.36 -10.06
CA ARG A 114 -15.08 -8.59 -11.31
C ARG A 114 -14.49 -7.20 -11.10
N LEU A 115 -13.59 -6.80 -11.99
CA LEU A 115 -13.11 -5.42 -12.03
C LEU A 115 -14.18 -4.54 -12.66
N LEU A 116 -14.52 -3.45 -11.97
CA LEU A 116 -15.52 -2.50 -12.43
C LEU A 116 -14.91 -1.54 -13.46
N THR A 117 -15.71 -1.11 -14.42
CA THR A 117 -15.33 -0.03 -15.33
C THR A 117 -15.35 1.30 -14.58
N ALA A 118 -14.57 2.28 -15.05
CA ALA A 118 -14.62 3.64 -14.50
C ALA A 118 -16.04 4.24 -14.58
N GLU A 119 -16.76 3.96 -15.67
CA GLU A 119 -18.14 4.39 -15.84
C GLU A 119 -19.08 3.82 -14.77
N HIS A 120 -18.98 2.52 -14.46
CA HIS A 120 -19.81 1.91 -13.43
C HIS A 120 -19.55 2.54 -12.06
N VAL A 121 -18.28 2.71 -11.68
CA VAL A 121 -17.89 3.38 -10.42
C VAL A 121 -18.40 4.83 -10.37
N PHE A 122 -18.30 5.55 -11.49
CA PHE A 122 -18.75 6.93 -11.56
C PHE A 122 -20.27 7.07 -11.43
N ARG A 123 -21.03 6.18 -12.08
CA ARG A 123 -22.50 6.16 -11.99
C ARG A 123 -22.97 5.79 -10.57
N ASP A 124 -22.35 4.80 -9.93
CA ASP A 124 -22.66 4.46 -8.54
C ASP A 124 -22.41 5.66 -7.61
N TYR A 125 -21.26 6.34 -7.76
CA TYR A 125 -20.96 7.55 -7.00
C TYR A 125 -21.97 8.71 -7.24
N GLN A 126 -22.47 8.85 -8.47
CA GLN A 126 -23.37 9.95 -8.85
C GLN A 126 -24.82 9.71 -8.41
N PHE A 127 -25.30 8.47 -8.45
CA PHE A 127 -26.73 8.17 -8.38
C PHE A 127 -27.12 7.32 -7.17
N SER A 128 -26.19 6.65 -6.50
CA SER A 128 -26.51 5.80 -5.35
C SER A 128 -26.85 6.63 -4.11
N VAL A 129 -27.99 6.31 -3.50
CA VAL A 129 -28.53 6.96 -2.30
C VAL A 129 -28.91 5.91 -1.27
N ASP A 130 -29.08 6.34 -0.01
CA ASP A 130 -29.51 5.48 1.11
C ASP A 130 -28.60 4.27 1.35
N GLY A 131 -27.32 4.36 0.98
CA GLY A 131 -26.34 3.28 1.14
C GLY A 131 -26.59 2.06 0.24
N LYS A 132 -27.44 2.19 -0.80
CA LYS A 132 -27.65 1.13 -1.79
C LYS A 132 -26.41 0.99 -2.68
N VAL A 133 -26.10 -0.24 -3.06
CA VAL A 133 -24.99 -0.58 -3.94
C VAL A 133 -25.54 -1.17 -5.23
N ALA A 134 -25.20 -0.58 -6.36
CA ALA A 134 -25.58 -1.11 -7.67
C ALA A 134 -24.53 -2.12 -8.14
N LEU A 135 -24.85 -3.41 -8.10
CA LEU A 135 -23.94 -4.46 -8.58
C LEU A 135 -23.82 -4.43 -10.12
N PRO A 136 -22.67 -4.82 -10.67
CA PRO A 136 -22.49 -4.90 -12.12
C PRO A 136 -23.30 -6.05 -12.73
N GLU A 137 -24.05 -5.75 -13.80
CA GLU A 137 -24.76 -6.72 -14.66
C GLU A 137 -23.81 -7.67 -15.38
#